data_AF-A0A1I4I1D1-F1
#
_entry.id   AF-A0A1I4I1D1-F1
#
_cell.length_a   1.000
_cell.length_b   1.000
_cell.length_c   1.000
_cell.angle_alpha   90.00
_cell.angle_beta   90.00
_cell.angle_gamma   90.00
#
_symmetry.space_group_name_H-M   'P 1'
#
loop_
_entity.id
_entity.type
_entity.pdbx_description
1 polymer ?
#
loop_
_entity_poly.entity_id
_entity_poly.type
_entity_poly.pdbx_seq_one_letter_code
_entity_poly.pdbx_strand_id
1 'polypeptide(L)'
;MRIGRLAGATLALLLLAGGTALAKRVTVVPGDQPITAEIPGSWKVSEIKRGIQAKTADDEVYLWFESYRPAQLPTLIGEHNTYFKEQGVTITGEAKAREADFPTYALKISEYPAVYEKKPTVLRYISVVPKSGDLRHLLVSYWASLEGDKEYDGETNAIINSLAASYDAR
;
A
#
# COMPACT_ATOMS: atom_id res chain seq x y z
N MET A 1 -0.88 64.72 30.45
CA MET A 1 0.09 64.06 29.54
C MET A 1 -0.33 62.60 29.42
N ARG A 2 -0.79 62.17 28.24
CA ARG A 2 -1.23 60.80 27.92
C ARG A 2 -0.06 60.00 27.32
N ILE A 3 -0.29 58.69 27.19
CA ILE A 3 0.41 57.67 26.36
C ILE A 3 1.56 56.99 27.14
N GLY A 4 1.68 55.67 27.25
CA GLY A 4 0.92 54.54 26.69
C GLY A 4 1.65 53.24 27.04
N ARG A 5 0.89 52.16 27.21
CA ARG A 5 1.38 50.79 27.45
C ARG A 5 2.15 50.27 26.23
N LEU A 6 3.21 49.49 26.46
CA LEU A 6 3.64 48.47 25.51
C LEU A 6 3.96 47.18 26.29
N ALA A 7 3.00 46.26 26.21
CA ALA A 7 3.18 44.85 26.58
C ALA A 7 4.06 44.19 25.52
N GLY A 8 5.14 43.54 25.94
CA GLY A 8 5.97 42.73 25.07
C GLY A 8 5.20 41.47 24.66
N ALA A 9 4.83 41.38 23.39
CA ALA A 9 4.33 40.16 22.78
C ALA A 9 5.53 39.38 22.22
N THR A 10 5.95 38.32 22.90
CA THR A 10 6.94 37.37 22.38
C THR A 10 6.23 36.43 21.42
N LEU A 11 6.42 36.64 20.12
CA LEU A 11 5.95 35.75 19.06
C LEU A 11 6.89 34.52 19.02
N ALA A 12 6.49 33.42 19.66
CA ALA A 12 7.18 32.15 19.52
C ALA A 12 6.85 31.54 18.15
N LEU A 13 7.78 31.67 17.21
CA LEU A 13 7.72 31.05 15.90
C LEU A 13 8.03 29.55 16.06
N LEU A 14 6.99 28.72 16.27
CA LEU A 14 7.08 27.27 16.16
C LEU A 14 7.31 26.92 14.69
N LEU A 15 8.58 26.84 14.29
CA LEU A 15 9.02 26.17 13.07
C LEU A 15 8.69 24.67 13.21
N LEU A 16 7.50 24.28 12.76
CA LEU A 16 7.23 22.91 12.35
C LEU A 16 8.12 22.62 11.15
N ALA A 17 9.32 22.13 11.42
CA ALA A 17 10.14 21.43 10.44
C ALA A 17 9.40 20.14 10.06
N GLY A 18 8.41 20.26 9.19
CA GLY A 18 7.85 19.14 8.45
C GLY A 18 8.92 18.63 7.49
N GLY A 19 9.85 17.84 8.02
CA GLY A 19 10.78 17.09 7.19
C GLY A 19 9.95 16.16 6.33
N THR A 20 9.93 16.39 5.02
CA THR A 20 9.39 15.42 4.06
C THR A 20 10.23 14.16 4.23
N ALA A 21 9.66 13.13 4.86
CA ALA A 21 10.29 11.84 4.93
C ALA A 21 10.40 11.33 3.49
N LEU A 22 11.61 11.40 2.91
CA LEU A 22 11.86 10.95 1.54
C LEU A 22 11.38 9.51 1.38
N ALA A 23 10.69 9.23 0.27
CA ALA A 23 10.33 7.87 -0.07
C ALA A 23 11.58 7.00 -0.25
N LYS A 24 11.49 5.75 0.16
CA LYS A 24 12.52 4.73 0.05
C LYS A 24 12.14 3.76 -1.05
N ARG A 25 13.06 3.53 -1.98
CA ARG A 25 12.93 2.48 -3.00
C ARG A 25 13.07 1.10 -2.36
N VAL A 26 12.09 0.23 -2.58
CA VAL A 26 12.08 -1.14 -2.06
C VAL A 26 11.85 -2.12 -3.21
N THR A 27 12.64 -3.20 -3.27
CA THR A 27 12.42 -4.30 -4.22
C THR A 27 11.24 -5.16 -3.77
N VAL A 28 10.25 -5.32 -4.63
CA VAL A 28 9.03 -6.11 -4.37
C VAL A 28 8.96 -7.39 -5.23
N VAL A 29 9.66 -7.42 -6.36
CA VAL A 29 9.89 -8.64 -7.14
C VAL A 29 11.39 -8.74 -7.42
N PRO A 30 12.09 -9.77 -6.89
CA PRO A 30 13.51 -9.98 -7.17
C PRO A 30 13.72 -10.52 -8.59
N GLY A 31 14.87 -10.21 -9.19
CA GLY A 31 15.29 -10.68 -10.52
C GLY A 31 16.40 -9.80 -11.11
N ASP A 32 16.88 -10.12 -12.31
CA ASP A 32 17.95 -9.38 -13.00
C ASP A 32 17.57 -7.92 -13.26
N GLN A 33 16.31 -7.71 -13.65
CA GLN A 33 15.63 -6.42 -13.59
C GLN A 33 14.59 -6.53 -12.47
N PRO A 34 14.87 -6.06 -11.25
CA PRO A 34 13.91 -6.15 -10.14
C PRO A 34 12.74 -5.18 -10.35
N ILE A 35 11.55 -5.56 -9.87
CA ILE A 35 10.46 -4.58 -9.69
C ILE A 35 10.62 -3.89 -8.34
N THR A 36 10.48 -2.57 -8.35
CA THR A 36 10.56 -1.74 -7.15
C THR A 36 9.30 -0.90 -6.93
N ALA A 37 9.07 -0.50 -5.69
CA ALA A 37 8.10 0.53 -5.32
C ALA A 37 8.78 1.59 -4.44
N GLU A 38 8.35 2.85 -4.56
CA GLU A 38 8.77 3.96 -3.70
C GLU A 38 7.81 4.05 -2.52
N ILE A 39 8.27 3.70 -1.32
CA ILE A 39 7.46 3.67 -0.09
C ILE A 39 7.78 4.92 0.76
N PRO A 40 6.79 5.72 1.21
CA PRO A 40 7.06 6.89 2.04
C PRO A 40 7.92 6.56 3.26
N GLY A 41 8.89 7.43 3.58
CA GLY A 41 9.82 7.17 4.67
C GLY A 41 9.16 7.12 6.06
N SER A 42 7.94 7.64 6.18
CA SER A 42 7.05 7.58 7.34
C SER A 42 6.42 6.21 7.57
N TRP A 43 6.34 5.36 6.54
CA TRP A 43 5.75 4.04 6.64
C TRP A 43 6.76 3.04 7.22
N LYS A 44 6.24 2.11 8.03
CA LYS A 44 7.01 0.98 8.54
C LYS A 44 7.07 -0.09 7.46
N VAL A 45 8.27 -0.58 7.14
CA VAL A 45 8.49 -1.66 6.17
C VAL A 45 9.17 -2.84 6.86
N SER A 46 8.66 -4.04 6.62
CA SER A 46 9.23 -5.29 7.13
C SER A 46 9.25 -6.37 6.06
N GLU A 47 10.27 -7.23 6.08
CA GLU A 47 10.33 -8.40 5.21
C GLU A 47 9.31 -9.47 5.64
N ILE A 48 8.75 -10.15 4.64
CA ILE A 48 7.84 -11.29 4.81
C ILE A 48 8.27 -12.41 3.85
N LYS A 49 7.71 -13.61 4.04
CA LYS A 49 8.06 -14.84 3.29
C LYS A 49 8.15 -14.67 1.76
N ARG A 50 7.33 -13.79 1.16
CA ARG A 50 7.24 -13.60 -0.30
C ARG A 50 7.52 -12.18 -0.77
N GLY A 51 8.04 -11.31 0.09
CA GLY A 51 8.31 -9.91 -0.26
C GLY A 51 8.33 -9.02 0.97
N ILE A 52 7.54 -7.94 0.96
CA ILE A 52 7.50 -6.98 2.07
C ILE A 52 6.07 -6.65 2.49
N GLN A 53 5.92 -6.26 3.75
CA GLN A 53 4.77 -5.50 4.23
C GLN A 53 5.20 -4.04 4.43
N ALA A 54 4.37 -3.11 3.98
CA ALA A 54 4.46 -1.69 4.32
C ALA A 54 3.18 -1.29 5.06
N LYS A 55 3.28 -0.50 6.13
CA LYS A 55 2.12 0.02 6.84
C LYS A 55 2.32 1.42 7.39
N THR A 56 1.23 2.16 7.54
CA THR A 56 1.25 3.49 8.16
C THR A 56 1.59 3.38 9.65
N ALA A 57 2.08 4.48 10.24
CA ALA A 57 2.57 4.46 11.62
C ALA A 57 1.46 4.24 12.66
N ASP A 58 0.25 4.66 12.31
CA ASP A 58 -1.01 4.57 13.06
C ASP A 58 -1.79 3.27 12.81
N ASP A 59 -1.25 2.36 11.99
CA ASP A 59 -1.87 1.07 11.69
C ASP A 59 -3.23 1.18 10.96
N GLU A 60 -3.48 2.28 10.25
CA GLU A 60 -4.71 2.51 9.48
C GLU A 60 -4.67 1.92 8.06
N VAL A 61 -3.48 1.75 7.47
CA VAL A 61 -3.28 1.16 6.13
C VAL A 61 -2.15 0.14 6.14
N TYR A 62 -2.42 -1.00 5.54
CA TYR A 62 -1.47 -2.09 5.32
C TYR A 62 -1.41 -2.48 3.84
N LEU A 63 -0.19 -2.63 3.34
CA LEU A 63 0.15 -3.13 2.02
C LEU A 63 1.07 -4.34 2.15
N TRP A 64 0.73 -5.45 1.49
CA TRP A 64 1.62 -6.58 1.30
C TRP A 64 1.98 -6.67 -0.16
N PHE A 65 3.27 -6.71 -0.48
CA PHE A 65 3.77 -6.94 -1.83
C PHE A 65 4.37 -8.34 -1.88
N GLU A 66 3.67 -9.26 -2.53
CA GLU A 66 4.06 -10.67 -2.52
C GLU A 66 4.33 -11.16 -3.93
N SER A 67 5.60 -11.49 -4.19
CA SER A 67 6.03 -12.06 -5.45
C SER A 67 5.84 -13.57 -5.45
N TYR A 68 5.19 -14.11 -6.48
CA TYR A 68 4.82 -15.53 -6.53
C TYR A 68 4.94 -16.10 -7.95
N ARG A 69 5.05 -17.43 -8.04
CA ARG A 69 4.86 -18.17 -9.30
C ARG A 69 3.39 -18.56 -9.44
N PRO A 70 2.83 -18.67 -10.66
CA PRO A 70 1.41 -18.97 -10.87
C PRO A 70 0.87 -20.15 -10.04
N ALA A 71 1.62 -21.26 -9.97
CA ALA A 71 1.24 -22.44 -9.21
C ALA A 71 1.10 -22.22 -7.68
N GLN A 72 1.65 -21.11 -7.16
CA GLN A 72 1.58 -20.75 -5.74
C GLN A 72 0.34 -19.93 -5.38
N LEU A 73 -0.41 -19.43 -6.38
CA LEU A 73 -1.57 -18.54 -6.13
C LEU A 73 -2.62 -19.18 -5.21
N PRO A 74 -3.04 -20.45 -5.38
CA PRO A 74 -4.04 -21.04 -4.48
C PRO A 74 -3.57 -21.08 -3.02
N THR A 75 -2.29 -21.39 -2.79
CA THR A 75 -1.71 -21.38 -1.45
C THR A 75 -1.66 -19.97 -0.87
N LEU A 76 -1.25 -18.97 -1.67
CA LEU A 76 -1.17 -17.57 -1.25
C LEU A 76 -2.54 -17.04 -0.81
N ILE A 77 -3.58 -17.26 -1.61
CA ILE A 77 -4.95 -16.86 -1.26
C ILE A 77 -5.44 -17.59 0.00
N GLY A 78 -5.08 -18.87 0.18
CA GLY A 78 -5.39 -19.62 1.40
C GLY A 78 -4.72 -19.05 2.66
N GLU A 79 -3.45 -18.65 2.55
CA GLU A 79 -2.69 -17.98 3.62
C GLU A 79 -3.36 -16.64 3.99
N HIS A 80 -3.76 -15.82 3.00
CA HIS A 80 -4.48 -14.57 3.24
C HIS A 80 -5.83 -14.75 3.92
N ASN A 81 -6.64 -15.69 3.44
CA ASN A 81 -7.96 -15.96 4.03
C ASN A 81 -7.83 -16.40 5.50
N THR A 82 -6.79 -17.17 5.82
CA THR A 82 -6.48 -17.59 7.20
C THR A 82 -6.09 -16.38 8.04
N TYR A 83 -5.13 -15.58 7.57
CA TYR A 83 -4.66 -14.38 8.25
C TYR A 83 -5.80 -13.40 8.53
N PHE A 84 -6.57 -13.02 7.51
CA PHE A 84 -7.66 -12.05 7.67
C PHE A 84 -8.74 -12.56 8.63
N LYS A 85 -9.07 -13.85 8.59
CA LYS A 85 -9.99 -14.46 9.56
C LYS A 85 -9.44 -14.39 10.99
N GLU A 86 -8.17 -14.69 11.19
CA GLU A 86 -7.51 -14.59 12.51
C GLU A 86 -7.45 -13.14 13.02
N GLN A 87 -7.31 -12.17 12.11
CA GLN A 87 -7.42 -10.75 12.44
C GLN A 87 -8.86 -10.31 12.70
N GLY A 88 -9.88 -11.13 12.44
CA GLY A 88 -11.29 -10.75 12.61
C GLY A 88 -11.88 -9.98 11.43
N VAL A 89 -11.19 -9.95 10.28
CA VAL A 89 -11.73 -9.43 9.02
C VAL A 89 -12.65 -10.48 8.42
N THR A 90 -13.84 -10.05 8.00
CA THR A 90 -14.85 -10.89 7.38
C THR A 90 -15.22 -10.34 6.01
N ILE A 91 -15.01 -11.13 4.96
CA ILE A 91 -15.53 -10.85 3.61
C ILE A 91 -17.03 -11.16 3.59
N THR A 92 -17.85 -10.22 3.14
CA THR A 92 -19.31 -10.28 3.22
C THR A 92 -20.00 -10.49 1.88
N GLY A 93 -19.25 -10.65 0.80
CA GLY A 93 -19.78 -10.83 -0.54
C GLY A 93 -18.71 -11.02 -1.60
N GLU A 94 -19.14 -11.06 -2.86
CA GLU A 94 -18.25 -11.23 -4.01
C GLU A 94 -17.46 -9.96 -4.31
N ALA A 95 -16.27 -10.14 -4.89
CA ALA A 95 -15.44 -9.02 -5.30
C ALA A 95 -16.02 -8.29 -6.52
N LYS A 96 -15.86 -6.97 -6.51
CA LYS A 96 -15.95 -6.17 -7.73
C LYS A 96 -14.56 -6.14 -8.37
N ALA A 97 -14.46 -6.66 -9.59
CA ALA A 97 -13.21 -6.72 -10.32
C ALA A 97 -13.15 -5.69 -11.45
N ARG A 98 -11.96 -5.15 -11.69
CA ARG A 98 -11.61 -4.36 -12.87
C ARG A 98 -10.29 -4.86 -13.42
N GLU A 99 -10.17 -4.86 -14.74
CA GLU A 99 -8.98 -5.34 -15.43
C GLU A 99 -8.49 -4.25 -16.38
N ALA A 100 -7.18 -4.20 -16.57
CA ALA A 100 -6.51 -3.34 -17.53
C ALA A 100 -5.34 -4.10 -18.15
N ASP A 101 -5.16 -3.93 -19.45
CA ASP A 101 -4.07 -4.57 -20.19
C ASP A 101 -3.05 -3.52 -20.64
N PHE A 102 -1.78 -3.75 -20.31
CA PHE A 102 -0.65 -2.89 -20.66
C PHE A 102 0.30 -3.64 -21.59
N PRO A 103 1.22 -2.96 -22.29
CA PRO A 103 2.15 -3.64 -23.20
C PRO A 103 2.99 -4.74 -22.55
N THR A 104 3.40 -4.58 -21.28
CA THR A 104 4.33 -5.50 -20.59
C THR A 104 3.67 -6.36 -19.49
N TYR A 105 2.46 -6.02 -19.04
CA TYR A 105 1.73 -6.74 -17.99
C TYR A 105 0.21 -6.57 -18.11
N ALA A 106 -0.54 -7.47 -17.47
CA ALA A 106 -1.96 -7.32 -17.22
C ALA A 106 -2.19 -7.02 -15.73
N LEU A 107 -3.15 -6.15 -15.45
CA LEU A 107 -3.56 -5.74 -14.11
C LEU A 107 -4.97 -6.24 -13.83
N LYS A 108 -5.18 -6.84 -12.66
CA LYS A 108 -6.50 -7.14 -12.12
C LYS A 108 -6.63 -6.59 -10.72
N ILE A 109 -7.59 -5.70 -10.52
CA ILE A 109 -7.95 -5.15 -9.22
C ILE A 109 -9.25 -5.83 -8.77
N SER A 110 -9.27 -6.41 -7.58
CA SER A 110 -10.45 -7.03 -6.98
C SER A 110 -10.70 -6.42 -5.61
N GLU A 111 -11.84 -5.76 -5.46
CA GLU A 111 -12.26 -5.14 -4.19
C GLU A 111 -13.37 -5.98 -3.56
N TYR A 112 -13.13 -6.44 -2.34
CA TYR A 112 -14.05 -7.29 -1.59
C TYR A 112 -14.82 -6.44 -0.58
N PRO A 113 -16.17 -6.56 -0.52
CA PRO A 113 -16.90 -6.03 0.62
C PRO A 113 -16.46 -6.78 1.87
N ALA A 114 -15.97 -6.05 2.87
CA ALA A 114 -15.42 -6.62 4.09
C ALA A 114 -15.77 -5.79 5.33
N VAL A 115 -15.76 -6.45 6.48
CA VAL A 115 -15.91 -5.81 7.79
C VAL A 115 -14.77 -6.21 8.73
N TYR A 116 -14.34 -5.29 9.57
CA TYR A 116 -13.42 -5.50 10.69
C TYR A 116 -14.05 -4.85 11.94
N GLU A 117 -14.05 -5.56 13.07
CA GLU A 117 -14.73 -5.11 14.29
C GLU A 117 -16.19 -4.66 14.08
N LYS A 118 -16.90 -5.36 13.18
CA LYS A 118 -18.30 -5.05 12.78
C LYS A 118 -18.49 -3.71 12.06
N LYS A 119 -17.41 -3.04 11.65
CA LYS A 119 -17.45 -1.84 10.81
C LYS A 119 -16.93 -2.16 9.41
N PRO A 120 -17.37 -1.44 8.35
CA PRO A 120 -16.79 -1.60 7.02
C PRO A 120 -15.28 -1.32 7.02
N THR A 121 -14.54 -2.04 6.19
CA THR A 121 -13.10 -1.86 5.96
C THR A 121 -12.81 -2.05 4.48
N VAL A 122 -11.73 -1.45 3.97
CA VAL A 122 -11.31 -1.64 2.58
C VAL A 122 -10.45 -2.87 2.49
N LEU A 123 -10.82 -3.82 1.63
CA LEU A 123 -9.99 -4.97 1.29
C LEU A 123 -9.89 -5.10 -0.24
N ARG A 124 -8.67 -4.94 -0.75
CA ARG A 124 -8.40 -4.95 -2.19
C ARG A 124 -7.18 -5.81 -2.51
N TYR A 125 -7.27 -6.57 -3.59
CA TYR A 125 -6.13 -7.24 -4.21
C TYR A 125 -5.82 -6.58 -5.55
N ILE A 126 -4.54 -6.36 -5.82
CA ILE A 126 -4.02 -5.86 -7.09
C ILE A 126 -3.06 -6.92 -7.61
N SER A 127 -3.50 -7.71 -8.58
CA SER A 127 -2.70 -8.73 -9.24
C SER A 127 -2.03 -8.14 -10.47
N VAL A 128 -0.70 -8.22 -10.53
CA VAL A 128 0.11 -7.84 -11.68
C VAL A 128 0.71 -9.10 -12.31
N VAL A 129 0.34 -9.36 -13.55
CA VAL A 129 0.76 -10.53 -14.32
C VAL A 129 1.63 -10.07 -15.49
N PRO A 130 2.96 -10.29 -15.44
CA PRO A 130 3.82 -9.98 -16.57
C PRO A 130 3.43 -10.81 -17.81
N LYS A 131 3.59 -10.24 -19.01
CA LYS A 131 3.34 -10.97 -20.27
C LYS A 131 4.48 -11.93 -20.63
N SER A 132 5.68 -11.72 -20.09
CA SER A 132 6.76 -12.69 -20.18
C SER A 132 6.56 -13.81 -19.16
N GLY A 133 6.38 -15.05 -19.64
CA GLY A 133 5.96 -16.18 -18.80
C GLY A 133 7.00 -16.73 -17.82
N ASP A 134 8.24 -16.26 -17.88
CA ASP A 134 9.32 -16.60 -16.96
C ASP A 134 9.37 -15.71 -15.71
N LEU A 135 8.73 -14.54 -15.77
CA LEU A 135 8.71 -13.56 -14.69
C LEU A 135 7.74 -13.98 -13.58
N ARG A 136 8.10 -13.58 -12.35
CA ARG A 136 7.22 -13.77 -11.19
C ARG A 136 6.06 -12.79 -11.25
N HIS A 137 4.89 -13.23 -10.83
CA HIS A 137 3.73 -12.37 -10.62
C HIS A 137 3.88 -11.60 -9.32
N LEU A 138 3.09 -10.54 -9.17
CA LEU A 138 2.99 -9.76 -7.94
C LEU A 138 1.53 -9.67 -7.53
N LEU A 139 1.25 -9.98 -6.26
CA LEU A 139 -0.02 -9.69 -5.63
C LEU A 139 0.23 -8.59 -4.59
N VAL A 140 -0.46 -7.46 -4.75
CA VAL A 140 -0.50 -6.42 -3.73
C VAL A 140 -1.82 -6.56 -2.97
N SER A 141 -1.75 -6.89 -1.70
CA SER A 141 -2.89 -6.92 -0.79
C SER A 141 -2.97 -5.58 -0.08
N TYR A 142 -4.15 -4.95 -0.07
CA TYR A 142 -4.40 -3.68 0.58
C TYR A 142 -5.54 -3.86 1.58
N TRP A 143 -5.25 -3.59 2.86
CA TRP A 143 -6.23 -3.57 3.93
C TRP A 143 -6.15 -2.24 4.66
N ALA A 144 -7.27 -1.53 4.73
CA ALA A 144 -7.33 -0.21 5.37
C ALA A 144 -8.66 0.02 6.09
N SER A 145 -8.65 0.88 7.11
CA SER A 145 -9.88 1.54 7.56
C SER A 145 -10.43 2.46 6.45
N LEU A 146 -11.67 2.91 6.58
CA LEU A 146 -12.24 3.86 5.62
C LEU A 146 -11.58 5.24 5.74
N GLU A 147 -11.28 5.66 6.97
CA GLU A 147 -10.61 6.92 7.27
C GLU A 147 -9.18 6.91 6.75
N GLY A 148 -8.43 5.83 7.02
CA GLY A 148 -7.08 5.62 6.53
C GLY A 148 -6.98 5.57 5.01
N ASP A 149 -7.91 4.87 4.36
CA ASP A 149 -7.98 4.82 2.89
C ASP A 149 -8.08 6.23 2.29
N LYS A 150 -8.88 7.11 2.92
CA LYS A 150 -9.03 8.49 2.50
C LYS A 150 -7.82 9.35 2.85
N GLU A 151 -7.28 9.22 4.06
CA GLU A 151 -6.15 10.02 4.55
C GLU A 151 -4.88 9.75 3.75
N TYR A 152 -4.61 8.49 3.45
CA TYR A 152 -3.40 8.03 2.78
C TYR A 152 -3.60 7.73 1.29
N ASP A 153 -4.71 8.15 0.68
CA ASP A 153 -5.00 7.94 -0.76
C ASP A 153 -3.86 8.47 -1.64
N GLY A 154 -3.40 9.70 -1.37
CA GLY A 154 -2.32 10.31 -2.15
C GLY A 154 -0.99 9.54 -2.07
N GLU A 155 -0.63 9.06 -0.88
CA GLU A 155 0.59 8.27 -0.67
C GLU A 155 0.46 6.87 -1.30
N THR A 156 -0.68 6.22 -1.12
CA THR A 156 -0.98 4.91 -1.73
C THR A 156 -0.95 5.00 -3.26
N ASN A 157 -1.56 6.02 -3.85
CA ASN A 157 -1.52 6.26 -5.29
C ASN A 157 -0.09 6.51 -5.78
N ALA A 158 0.73 7.25 -5.03
CA ALA A 158 2.15 7.42 -5.37
C ALA A 158 2.92 6.10 -5.37
N ILE A 159 2.67 5.23 -4.38
CA ILE A 159 3.26 3.88 -4.32
C ILE A 159 2.86 3.06 -5.56
N ILE A 160 1.57 2.98 -5.87
CA ILE A 160 1.07 2.21 -7.03
C ILE A 160 1.61 2.76 -8.36
N ASN A 161 1.69 4.09 -8.51
CA ASN A 161 2.26 4.71 -9.71
C ASN A 161 3.75 4.40 -9.86
N SER A 162 4.52 4.41 -8.76
CA SER A 162 5.93 4.03 -8.81
C SER A 162 6.13 2.56 -9.19
N LEU A 163 5.24 1.68 -8.72
CA LEU A 163 5.23 0.27 -9.08
C LEU A 163 4.96 0.08 -10.57
N ALA A 164 3.93 0.76 -11.10
CA ALA A 164 3.62 0.73 -12.53
C ALA A 164 4.79 1.21 -13.39
N ALA A 165 5.43 2.34 -13.02
CA ALA A 165 6.61 2.84 -13.70
C ALA A 165 7.77 1.83 -13.70
N SER A 166 7.94 1.06 -12.62
CA SER A 166 8.96 0.00 -12.56
C SER A 166 8.67 -1.18 -13.51
N TYR A 167 7.41 -1.44 -13.85
CA TYR A 167 7.04 -2.43 -14.86
C TYR A 167 7.17 -1.88 -16.28
N ASP A 168 6.87 -0.60 -16.49
CA ASP A 168 6.96 0.06 -17.80
C ASP A 168 8.41 0.30 -18.25
N ALA A 169 9.35 0.39 -17.29
CA ALA A 169 10.78 0.56 -17.57
C ALA A 169 11.49 -0.74 -18.03
N ARG A 170 10.76 -1.83 -18.26
CA ARG A 170 11.29 -3.11 -18.73
C ARG A 170 11.41 -3.19 -20.24
#